data_AF-A0A7S7J077-F1
#
_entry.id   AF-A0A7S7J077-F1
#
_cell.length_a   1.000
_cell.length_b   1.000
_cell.length_c   1.000
_cell.angle_alpha   90.00
_cell.angle_beta   90.00
_cell.angle_gamma   90.00
#
_symmetry.space_group_name_H-M   'P 1'
#
loop_
_entity.id
_entity.type
_entity.pdbx_description
1 polymer ?
#
loop_
_entity_poly.entity_id
_entity_poly.type
_entity_poly.pdbx_seq_one_letter_code
_entity_poly.pdbx_strand_id
1 'polypeptide(L)'
;MESLKQLNLAMKYIEANLDSEIDFGKAAQIACCSEYHFRRMFSFLSGISLSEYVRRRRLAQAALEISSSDIKIIDAAIKYGYDSPDSFARAFQSLHGVTPKEARKKGTQLKAVPPMTFQLTIKGGNEMDYRIVEKEAFQVIGLRKKVALKYQGVNPEIAEMWSSLTMDDITELKGLSSTEPRGFISATLNFTGGREEGTEIDHVIGVAALGKEAGRWQTLEVPATAWAVFTVVGKFPDALQETWARIFAEWFTVSGYELSEGPEILWNEQKDTSVPDYKSEIWIPVKKK
;
A
#
# COMPACT_ATOMS: atom_id res chain seq x y z
N MET A 1 -18.95 -1.55 13.34
CA MET A 1 -19.17 -2.96 13.76
C MET A 1 -19.40 -3.86 12.56
N GLU A 2 -20.25 -3.45 11.61
CA GLU A 2 -20.43 -4.17 10.34
C GLU A 2 -19.12 -4.24 9.52
N SER A 3 -18.32 -3.17 9.46
CA SER A 3 -17.03 -3.15 8.75
C SER A 3 -16.08 -4.26 9.20
N LEU A 4 -15.82 -4.41 10.51
CA LEU A 4 -14.92 -5.46 11.04
C LEU A 4 -15.40 -6.88 10.71
N LYS A 5 -16.72 -7.11 10.77
CA LYS A 5 -17.32 -8.39 10.38
C LYS A 5 -17.05 -8.66 8.90
N GLN A 6 -17.24 -7.66 8.05
CA GLN A 6 -16.96 -7.75 6.61
C GLN A 6 -15.48 -8.02 6.32
N LEU A 7 -14.55 -7.40 7.06
CA LEU A 7 -13.12 -7.71 6.94
C LEU A 7 -12.80 -9.17 7.30
N ASN A 8 -13.39 -9.68 8.38
CA ASN A 8 -13.22 -11.08 8.74
C ASN A 8 -13.89 -12.04 7.75
N LEU A 9 -14.98 -11.64 7.11
CA LEU A 9 -15.58 -12.40 6.02
C LEU A 9 -14.67 -12.43 4.77
N ALA A 10 -14.04 -11.32 4.44
CA ALA A 10 -13.04 -11.26 3.37
C ALA A 10 -11.83 -12.17 3.67
N MET A 11 -11.33 -12.17 4.91
CA MET A 11 -10.27 -13.10 5.33
C MET A 11 -10.71 -14.56 5.27
N LYS A 12 -11.93 -14.89 5.68
CA LYS A 12 -12.49 -16.24 5.54
C LYS A 12 -12.57 -16.68 4.07
N TYR A 13 -12.96 -15.78 3.18
CA TYR A 13 -12.95 -16.06 1.75
C TYR A 13 -11.53 -16.37 1.26
N ILE A 14 -10.53 -15.57 1.61
CA ILE A 14 -9.14 -15.83 1.22
C ILE A 14 -8.67 -17.20 1.72
N GLU A 15 -8.90 -17.51 3.00
CA GLU A 15 -8.51 -18.79 3.59
C GLU A 15 -9.19 -20.00 2.94
N ALA A 16 -10.43 -19.84 2.48
CA ALA A 16 -11.17 -20.88 1.78
C ALA A 16 -10.72 -21.12 0.32
N ASN A 17 -9.88 -20.23 -0.24
CA ASN A 17 -9.42 -20.31 -1.63
C ASN A 17 -7.88 -20.40 -1.73
N LEU A 18 -7.18 -20.81 -0.66
CA LEU A 18 -5.72 -20.89 -0.68
C LEU A 18 -5.16 -21.93 -1.69
N ASP A 19 -5.93 -22.96 -2.00
CA ASP A 19 -5.61 -24.04 -2.95
C ASP A 19 -6.13 -23.79 -4.38
N SER A 20 -6.56 -22.56 -4.65
CA SER A 20 -7.08 -22.12 -5.94
C SER A 20 -6.71 -20.65 -6.20
N GLU A 21 -7.13 -20.12 -7.35
CA GLU A 21 -6.94 -18.71 -7.67
C GLU A 21 -7.82 -17.83 -6.76
N ILE A 22 -7.22 -16.81 -6.15
CA ILE A 22 -7.92 -15.89 -5.24
C ILE A 22 -8.26 -14.62 -6.00
N ASP A 23 -9.56 -14.36 -6.18
CA ASP A 23 -10.04 -13.07 -6.65
C ASP A 23 -10.02 -12.05 -5.50
N PHE A 24 -9.01 -11.18 -5.50
CA PHE A 24 -8.86 -10.12 -4.50
C PHE A 24 -9.90 -9.00 -4.65
N GLY A 25 -10.43 -8.78 -5.85
CA GLY A 25 -11.55 -7.88 -6.09
C GLY A 25 -12.80 -8.34 -5.34
N LYS A 26 -13.10 -9.64 -5.39
CA LYS A 26 -14.18 -10.25 -4.61
C LYS A 26 -13.94 -10.15 -3.10
N ALA A 27 -12.71 -10.38 -2.62
CA ALA A 27 -12.38 -10.20 -1.21
C ALA A 27 -12.66 -8.76 -0.75
N ALA A 28 -12.31 -7.78 -1.58
CA ALA A 28 -12.54 -6.36 -1.31
C ALA A 28 -14.02 -5.97 -1.32
N GLN A 29 -14.78 -6.51 -2.27
CA GLN A 29 -16.25 -6.35 -2.29
C GLN A 29 -16.89 -6.88 -1.01
N ILE A 30 -16.46 -8.06 -0.54
CA ILE A 30 -16.89 -8.61 0.76
C ILE A 30 -16.52 -7.64 1.88
N ALA A 31 -15.31 -7.07 1.87
CA ALA A 31 -14.86 -6.04 2.82
C ALA A 31 -15.59 -4.69 2.68
N CYS A 32 -16.48 -4.53 1.69
CA CYS A 32 -17.20 -3.29 1.36
C CYS A 32 -16.26 -2.11 1.06
N CYS A 33 -15.12 -2.37 0.44
CA CYS A 33 -14.19 -1.33 0.01
C CYS A 33 -13.54 -1.69 -1.33
N SER A 34 -12.79 -0.75 -1.91
CA SER A 34 -11.99 -1.05 -3.10
C SER A 34 -10.86 -2.02 -2.74
N GLU A 35 -10.41 -2.82 -3.72
CA GLU A 35 -9.28 -3.74 -3.54
C GLU A 35 -8.04 -3.03 -3.01
N TYR A 36 -7.85 -1.80 -3.45
CA TYR A 36 -6.83 -0.94 -2.93
C TYR A 36 -6.91 -0.73 -1.42
N HIS A 37 -8.06 -0.23 -0.95
CA HIS A 37 -8.28 0.07 0.45
C HIS A 37 -8.02 -1.20 1.26
N PHE A 38 -8.61 -2.32 0.83
CA PHE A 38 -8.46 -3.60 1.52
C PHE A 38 -6.99 -4.02 1.66
N ARG A 39 -6.21 -3.99 0.58
CA ARG A 39 -4.78 -4.34 0.60
C ARG A 39 -3.97 -3.39 1.48
N ARG A 40 -4.17 -2.08 1.36
CA ARG A 40 -3.40 -1.09 2.12
C ARG A 40 -3.66 -1.20 3.62
N MET A 41 -4.92 -1.27 3.99
CA MET A 41 -5.34 -1.50 5.37
C MET A 41 -4.81 -2.83 5.90
N PHE A 42 -4.89 -3.92 5.12
CA PHE A 42 -4.31 -5.21 5.50
C PHE A 42 -2.80 -5.10 5.73
N SER A 43 -2.06 -4.54 4.78
CA SER A 43 -0.59 -4.44 4.84
C SER A 43 -0.14 -3.66 6.06
N PHE A 44 -0.82 -2.56 6.35
CA PHE A 44 -0.52 -1.77 7.51
C PHE A 44 -0.83 -2.50 8.82
N LEU A 45 -2.05 -3.04 8.95
CA LEU A 45 -2.49 -3.66 10.20
C LEU A 45 -1.74 -4.96 10.51
N SER A 46 -1.34 -5.70 9.48
CA SER A 46 -0.63 -6.98 9.64
C SER A 46 0.90 -6.86 9.61
N GLY A 47 1.43 -5.73 9.12
CA GLY A 47 2.87 -5.51 8.90
C GLY A 47 3.45 -6.30 7.71
N ILE A 48 2.65 -6.95 6.89
CA ILE A 48 3.07 -7.69 5.68
C ILE A 48 2.07 -7.50 4.55
N SER A 49 2.51 -7.55 3.29
CA SER A 49 1.57 -7.43 2.17
C SER A 49 0.55 -8.57 2.14
N LEU A 50 -0.64 -8.31 1.59
CA LEU A 50 -1.68 -9.33 1.43
C LEU A 50 -1.18 -10.53 0.61
N SER A 51 -0.39 -10.27 -0.45
CA SER A 51 0.22 -11.33 -1.27
C SER A 51 1.24 -12.15 -0.49
N GLU A 52 2.06 -11.53 0.35
CA GLU A 52 3.00 -12.23 1.23
C GLU A 52 2.26 -13.07 2.29
N TYR A 53 1.16 -12.56 2.84
CA TYR A 53 0.29 -13.32 3.74
C TYR A 53 -0.23 -14.59 3.05
N VAL A 54 -0.84 -14.45 1.87
CA VAL A 54 -1.35 -15.59 1.08
C VAL A 54 -0.24 -16.59 0.78
N ARG A 55 0.94 -16.11 0.38
CA ARG A 55 2.12 -16.98 0.11
C ARG A 55 2.51 -17.78 1.36
N ARG A 56 2.62 -17.14 2.52
CA ARG A 56 2.96 -17.82 3.79
C ARG A 56 1.89 -18.83 4.20
N ARG A 57 0.62 -18.48 4.04
CA ARG A 57 -0.51 -19.38 4.33
C ARG A 57 -0.52 -20.61 3.41
N ARG A 58 -0.32 -20.41 2.11
CA ARG A 58 -0.18 -21.48 1.10
C ARG A 58 0.95 -22.44 1.44
N LEU A 59 2.15 -21.93 1.72
CA LEU A 59 3.30 -22.76 2.10
C LEU A 59 3.05 -23.54 3.41
N ALA A 60 2.42 -22.90 4.40
CA ALA A 60 2.07 -23.58 5.65
C ALA A 60 1.03 -24.70 5.44
N GLN A 61 0.01 -24.49 4.59
CA GLN A 61 -0.94 -25.55 4.22
C GLN A 61 -0.27 -26.68 3.44
N ALA A 62 0.61 -26.34 2.49
CA ALA A 62 1.40 -27.32 1.75
C ALA A 62 2.25 -28.19 2.69
N ALA A 63 2.85 -27.59 3.73
CA ALA A 63 3.63 -28.33 4.71
C ALA A 63 2.78 -29.31 5.53
N LEU A 64 1.56 -28.93 5.90
CA LEU A 64 0.60 -29.82 6.57
C LEU A 64 0.21 -30.99 5.65
N GLU A 65 -0.11 -30.72 4.39
CA GLU A 65 -0.52 -31.75 3.43
C GLU A 65 0.63 -32.70 3.08
N ILE A 66 1.84 -32.17 2.88
CA ILE A 66 3.04 -32.98 2.58
C ILE A 66 3.43 -33.87 3.76
N SER A 67 3.28 -33.39 5.00
CA SER A 67 3.65 -34.15 6.20
C SER A 67 2.59 -35.19 6.60
N SER A 68 1.32 -35.01 6.18
CA SER A 68 0.20 -35.87 6.55
C SER A 68 -0.32 -36.77 5.42
N SER A 69 0.18 -36.63 4.19
CA SER A 69 -0.28 -37.39 3.02
C SER A 69 0.85 -37.76 2.04
N ASP A 70 0.54 -38.63 1.09
CA ASP A 70 1.46 -39.07 0.02
C ASP A 70 1.42 -38.18 -1.24
N ILE A 71 0.94 -36.94 -1.14
CA ILE A 71 0.89 -35.99 -2.27
C ILE A 71 2.26 -35.81 -2.95
N LYS A 72 2.32 -35.86 -4.28
CA LYS A 72 3.60 -35.59 -4.96
C LYS A 72 3.97 -34.12 -4.74
N ILE A 73 5.26 -33.84 -4.57
CA ILE A 73 5.73 -32.46 -4.33
C ILE A 73 5.32 -31.52 -5.47
N ILE A 74 5.30 -32.02 -6.71
CA ILE A 74 4.82 -31.26 -7.87
C ILE A 74 3.32 -30.97 -7.80
N ASP A 75 2.50 -31.92 -7.36
CA ASP A 75 1.05 -31.73 -7.22
C ASP A 75 0.75 -30.71 -6.11
N ALA A 76 1.49 -30.78 -5.00
CA ALA A 76 1.41 -29.79 -3.93
C ALA A 76 1.84 -28.39 -4.42
N ALA A 77 2.92 -28.29 -5.20
CA ALA A 77 3.37 -27.01 -5.76
C ALA A 77 2.29 -26.38 -6.64
N ILE A 78 1.72 -27.14 -7.58
CA ILE A 78 0.67 -26.67 -8.49
C ILE A 78 -0.59 -26.26 -7.71
N LYS A 79 -1.04 -27.11 -6.77
CA LYS A 79 -2.22 -26.85 -5.94
C LYS A 79 -2.11 -25.54 -5.18
N TYR A 80 -0.93 -25.19 -4.69
CA TYR A 80 -0.69 -23.95 -3.95
C TYR A 80 -0.12 -22.82 -4.83
N GLY A 81 -0.37 -22.87 -6.14
CA GLY A 81 -0.16 -21.76 -7.07
C GLY A 81 1.29 -21.49 -7.45
N TYR A 82 2.12 -22.53 -7.53
CA TYR A 82 3.49 -22.44 -8.06
C TYR A 82 3.61 -23.16 -9.41
N ASP A 83 4.20 -22.47 -10.39
CA ASP A 83 4.36 -23.00 -11.76
C ASP A 83 5.49 -24.04 -11.88
N SER A 84 6.40 -24.10 -10.91
CA SER A 84 7.50 -25.06 -10.92
C SER A 84 7.85 -25.61 -9.53
N PRO A 85 8.20 -26.91 -9.41
CA PRO A 85 8.68 -27.50 -8.16
C PRO A 85 9.90 -26.78 -7.57
N ASP A 86 10.78 -26.23 -8.40
CA ASP A 86 11.99 -25.55 -7.94
C ASP A 86 11.70 -24.18 -7.30
N SER A 87 10.74 -23.43 -7.87
CA SER A 87 10.27 -22.18 -7.25
C SER A 87 9.57 -22.46 -5.91
N PHE A 88 8.72 -23.49 -5.88
CA PHE A 88 8.07 -23.96 -4.67
C PHE A 88 9.07 -24.41 -3.61
N ALA A 89 10.05 -25.25 -3.96
CA ALA A 89 11.05 -25.76 -3.03
C ALA A 89 11.89 -24.64 -2.40
N ARG A 90 12.30 -23.64 -3.19
CA ARG A 90 13.01 -22.46 -2.67
C ARG A 90 12.15 -21.65 -1.71
N ALA A 91 10.89 -21.38 -2.07
CA ALA A 91 9.97 -20.64 -1.22
C ALA A 91 9.63 -21.41 0.07
N PHE A 92 9.40 -22.71 -0.04
CA PHE A 92 9.14 -23.63 1.06
C PHE A 92 10.32 -23.69 2.03
N GLN A 93 11.54 -23.84 1.50
CA GLN A 93 12.76 -23.85 2.32
C GLN A 93 13.01 -22.50 2.98
N SER A 94 12.74 -21.38 2.30
CA SER A 94 12.82 -20.04 2.88
C SER A 94 11.88 -19.89 4.09
N LEU A 95 10.65 -20.41 4.00
CA LEU A 95 9.71 -20.35 5.12
C LEU A 95 10.05 -21.36 6.21
N HIS A 96 10.16 -22.65 5.89
CA HIS A 96 10.24 -23.74 6.86
C HIS A 96 11.67 -24.08 7.31
N GLY A 97 12.70 -23.64 6.58
CA GLY A 97 14.11 -23.97 6.84
C GLY A 97 14.54 -25.36 6.33
N VAL A 98 13.61 -26.13 5.77
CA VAL A 98 13.84 -27.51 5.27
C VAL A 98 13.21 -27.67 3.89
N THR A 99 13.65 -28.65 3.13
CA THR A 99 13.06 -28.97 1.82
C THR A 99 11.69 -29.66 1.97
N PRO A 100 10.83 -29.61 0.94
CA PRO A 100 9.56 -30.35 0.94
C PRO A 100 9.73 -31.86 1.18
N LYS A 101 10.83 -32.45 0.69
CA LYS A 101 11.13 -33.88 0.90
C LYS A 101 11.47 -34.19 2.35
N GLU A 102 12.18 -33.30 3.03
CA GLU A 102 12.52 -33.45 4.45
C GLU A 102 11.32 -33.24 5.37
N ALA A 103 10.36 -32.39 4.96
CA ALA A 103 9.11 -32.17 5.69
C ALA A 103 8.27 -33.45 5.87
N ARG A 104 8.48 -34.48 5.04
CA ARG A 104 7.82 -35.80 5.18
C ARG A 104 8.33 -36.62 6.35
N LYS A 105 9.56 -36.37 6.82
CA LYS A 105 10.15 -37.16 7.90
C LYS A 105 9.44 -36.83 9.21
N LYS A 106 9.04 -37.86 9.96
CA LYS A 106 8.48 -37.67 11.31
C LYS A 106 9.52 -36.97 12.19
N GLY A 107 9.08 -35.96 12.94
CA GLY A 107 9.94 -35.16 13.82
C GLY A 107 10.58 -33.94 13.15
N THR A 108 10.38 -33.71 11.85
CA THR A 108 10.82 -32.48 11.19
C THR A 108 10.07 -31.27 11.75
N GLN A 109 10.81 -30.23 12.15
CA GLN A 109 10.24 -28.98 12.64
C GLN A 109 9.74 -28.14 11.46
N LEU A 110 8.47 -27.73 11.52
CA LEU A 110 7.82 -26.89 10.52
C LEU A 110 7.24 -25.65 11.19
N LYS A 111 7.31 -24.50 10.52
CA LYS A 111 6.66 -23.27 11.00
C LYS A 111 5.16 -23.32 10.78
N ALA A 112 4.39 -23.02 11.83
CA ALA A 112 2.95 -22.79 11.73
C ALA A 112 2.67 -21.32 11.40
N VAL A 113 1.73 -21.08 10.49
CA VAL A 113 1.25 -19.73 10.14
C VAL A 113 -0.27 -19.74 10.27
N PRO A 114 -0.84 -19.44 11.44
CA PRO A 114 -2.29 -19.45 11.63
C PRO A 114 -2.97 -18.34 10.80
N PRO A 115 -4.25 -18.50 10.43
CA PRO A 115 -5.02 -17.45 9.77
C PRO A 115 -5.08 -16.16 10.58
N MET A 116 -4.93 -15.02 9.91
CA MET A 116 -5.15 -13.71 10.53
C MET A 116 -6.65 -13.42 10.67
N THR A 117 -7.00 -12.77 11.78
CA THR A 117 -8.35 -12.24 12.00
C THR A 117 -8.22 -10.78 12.43
N PHE A 118 -9.16 -9.95 11.99
CA PHE A 118 -9.26 -8.58 12.43
C PHE A 118 -10.04 -8.55 13.73
N GLN A 119 -9.41 -8.04 14.79
CA GLN A 119 -10.08 -7.80 16.06
C GLN A 119 -10.11 -6.30 16.32
N LEU A 120 -11.25 -5.81 16.81
CA LEU A 120 -11.33 -4.44 17.32
C LEU A 120 -10.56 -4.43 18.63
N THR A 121 -9.39 -3.81 18.63
CA THR A 121 -8.83 -3.29 19.88
C THR A 121 -9.41 -1.90 20.04
N ILE A 122 -10.08 -1.61 21.17
CA ILE A 122 -10.49 -0.24 21.46
C ILE A 122 -9.20 0.56 21.72
N LYS A 123 -8.80 1.33 20.72
CA LYS A 123 -7.79 2.37 20.80
C LYS A 123 -8.46 3.66 20.35
N GLY A 124 -8.45 4.69 21.18
CA GLY A 124 -9.22 5.91 20.99
C GLY A 124 -8.93 6.93 22.09
N GLY A 125 -9.14 8.21 21.73
CA GLY A 125 -8.62 9.40 22.42
C GLY A 125 -7.60 10.19 21.59
N ASN A 126 -7.08 9.62 20.49
CA ASN A 126 -6.08 10.26 19.64
C ASN A 126 -6.72 10.86 18.38
N GLU A 127 -6.73 12.18 18.33
CA GLU A 127 -7.29 13.01 17.26
C GLU A 127 -6.56 12.77 15.92
N MET A 128 -7.28 12.96 14.80
CA MET A 128 -6.71 13.08 13.45
C MET A 128 -7.19 14.41 12.90
N ASP A 129 -6.29 15.37 12.78
CA ASP A 129 -6.60 16.66 12.20
C ASP A 129 -6.80 16.52 10.69
N TYR A 130 -8.01 16.78 10.23
CA TYR A 130 -8.33 16.76 8.81
C TYR A 130 -9.22 17.93 8.41
N ARG A 131 -9.12 18.33 7.15
CA ARG A 131 -10.00 19.30 6.50
C ARG A 131 -10.43 18.79 5.13
N ILE A 132 -11.61 19.22 4.68
CA ILE A 132 -12.06 19.01 3.30
C ILE A 132 -11.75 20.27 2.50
N VAL A 133 -11.09 20.11 1.35
CA VAL A 133 -10.74 21.21 0.44
C VAL A 133 -11.29 20.91 -0.94
N GLU A 134 -12.09 21.80 -1.49
CA GLU A 134 -12.51 21.74 -2.90
C GLU A 134 -11.47 22.48 -3.74
N LYS A 135 -11.00 21.83 -4.82
CA LYS A 135 -10.03 22.44 -5.74
C LYS A 135 -10.50 22.32 -7.18
N GLU A 136 -10.32 23.41 -7.91
CA GLU A 136 -10.35 23.42 -9.36
C GLU A 136 -9.21 22.57 -9.95
N ALA A 137 -9.30 22.28 -11.24
CA ALA A 137 -8.26 21.55 -11.94
C ALA A 137 -6.91 22.30 -11.85
N PHE A 138 -5.83 21.54 -11.65
CA PHE A 138 -4.47 22.08 -11.56
C PHE A 138 -3.46 21.09 -12.13
N GLN A 139 -2.21 21.52 -12.24
CA GLN A 139 -1.12 20.72 -12.76
C GLN A 139 -0.11 20.41 -11.67
N VAL A 140 0.42 19.19 -11.66
CA VAL A 140 1.66 18.87 -10.94
C VAL A 140 2.79 18.86 -11.96
N ILE A 141 3.74 19.78 -11.81
CA ILE A 141 4.87 19.92 -12.71
C ILE A 141 6.13 19.43 -12.01
N GLY A 142 6.85 18.48 -12.61
CA GLY A 142 8.07 17.95 -11.99
C GLY A 142 8.70 16.75 -12.67
N LEU A 143 9.55 16.06 -11.91
CA LEU A 143 10.21 14.83 -12.31
C LEU A 143 9.27 13.64 -12.12
N ARG A 144 8.90 12.97 -13.21
CA ARG A 144 8.09 11.75 -13.19
C ARG A 144 8.94 10.52 -13.43
N LYS A 145 8.71 9.46 -12.67
CA LYS A 145 9.31 8.14 -12.86
C LYS A 145 8.28 7.07 -12.52
N LYS A 146 8.39 5.92 -13.20
CA LYS A 146 7.72 4.69 -12.80
C LYS A 146 8.51 4.05 -11.67
N VAL A 147 7.86 3.75 -10.56
CA VAL A 147 8.48 3.17 -9.36
C VAL A 147 7.69 1.98 -8.87
N ALA A 148 8.34 1.03 -8.21
CA ALA A 148 7.66 -0.08 -7.56
C ALA A 148 6.97 0.39 -6.27
N LEU A 149 5.68 0.10 -6.11
CA LEU A 149 4.92 0.43 -4.91
C LEU A 149 5.52 -0.30 -3.69
N LYS A 150 5.77 0.46 -2.61
CA LYS A 150 6.32 -0.06 -1.36
C LYS A 150 5.47 0.43 -0.19
N TYR A 151 4.84 -0.48 0.55
CA TYR A 151 3.93 -0.13 1.63
C TYR A 151 4.62 0.22 2.95
N GLN A 152 5.80 -0.33 3.22
CA GLN A 152 6.51 -0.15 4.49
C GLN A 152 7.92 0.42 4.29
N GLY A 153 8.28 1.42 5.10
CA GLY A 153 9.57 2.10 5.03
C GLY A 153 9.74 3.00 3.80
N VAL A 154 10.95 3.54 3.63
CA VAL A 154 11.27 4.47 2.53
C VAL A 154 11.39 3.70 1.21
N ASN A 155 10.79 4.24 0.16
CA ASN A 155 10.93 3.73 -1.19
C ASN A 155 12.29 4.19 -1.78
N PRO A 156 13.20 3.25 -2.11
CA PRO A 156 14.54 3.60 -2.59
C PRO A 156 14.53 4.34 -3.93
N GLU A 157 13.59 4.03 -4.83
CA GLU A 157 13.50 4.69 -6.13
C GLU A 157 13.02 6.14 -5.99
N ILE A 158 12.09 6.41 -5.07
CA ILE A 158 11.64 7.77 -4.76
C ILE A 158 12.77 8.57 -4.09
N ALA A 159 13.54 7.94 -3.19
CA ALA A 159 14.70 8.57 -2.57
C ALA A 159 15.80 8.91 -3.60
N GLU A 160 16.01 8.04 -4.59
CA GLU A 160 16.90 8.29 -5.72
C GLU A 160 16.39 9.47 -6.57
N MET A 161 15.09 9.54 -6.88
CA MET A 161 14.52 10.67 -7.60
C MET A 161 14.79 12.00 -6.88
N TRP A 162 14.57 12.06 -5.57
CA TRP A 162 14.92 13.23 -4.75
C TRP A 162 16.40 13.59 -4.82
N SER A 163 17.27 12.58 -4.83
CA SER A 163 18.73 12.76 -4.87
C SER A 163 19.23 13.19 -6.25
N SER A 164 18.45 12.94 -7.30
CA SER A 164 18.77 13.33 -8.68
C SER A 164 18.51 14.81 -8.99
N LEU A 165 17.71 15.50 -8.17
CA LEU A 165 17.40 16.92 -8.34
C LEU A 165 18.55 17.79 -7.84
N THR A 166 19.09 18.64 -8.72
CA THR A 166 20.09 19.66 -8.40
C THR A 166 19.45 20.87 -7.71
N MET A 167 20.28 21.77 -7.16
CA MET A 167 19.77 23.00 -6.54
C MET A 167 19.11 23.94 -7.57
N ASP A 168 19.59 23.94 -8.81
CA ASP A 168 19.00 24.71 -9.91
C ASP A 168 17.64 24.15 -10.30
N ASP A 169 17.51 22.82 -10.39
CA ASP A 169 16.23 22.14 -10.60
C ASP A 169 15.21 22.50 -9.50
N ILE A 170 15.66 22.48 -8.24
CA ILE A 170 14.82 22.82 -7.09
C ILE A 170 14.35 24.28 -7.17
N THR A 171 15.23 25.19 -7.58
CA THR A 171 14.91 26.62 -7.69
C THR A 171 13.93 26.88 -8.82
N GLU A 172 14.14 26.25 -9.98
CA GLU A 172 13.26 26.33 -11.14
C GLU A 172 11.85 25.84 -10.80
N LEU A 173 11.74 24.63 -10.22
CA LEU A 173 10.45 24.05 -9.82
C LEU A 173 9.74 24.90 -8.76
N LYS A 174 10.46 25.42 -7.75
CA LYS A 174 9.85 26.33 -6.77
C LYS A 174 9.22 27.56 -7.42
N GLY A 175 9.84 28.11 -8.48
CA GLY A 175 9.31 29.25 -9.22
C GLY A 175 8.00 28.97 -9.97
N LEU A 176 7.71 27.69 -10.27
CA LEU A 176 6.47 27.27 -10.92
C LEU A 176 5.32 27.05 -9.93
N SER A 177 5.62 26.84 -8.64
CA SER A 177 4.61 26.62 -7.60
C SER A 177 3.69 27.84 -7.47
N SER A 178 2.41 27.64 -7.77
CA SER A 178 1.44 28.75 -7.87
C SER A 178 0.09 28.48 -7.22
N THR A 179 -0.17 27.23 -6.81
CA THR A 179 -1.39 26.86 -6.06
C THR A 179 -1.03 25.96 -4.88
N GLU A 180 -1.97 25.77 -3.96
CA GLU A 180 -1.84 24.81 -2.85
C GLU A 180 -1.94 23.37 -3.39
N PRO A 181 -1.17 22.39 -2.86
CA PRO A 181 -0.12 22.52 -1.86
C PRO A 181 1.12 23.26 -2.37
N ARG A 182 1.57 24.27 -1.61
CA ARG A 182 2.70 25.14 -2.02
C ARG A 182 4.03 24.46 -1.76
N GLY A 183 4.99 24.71 -2.65
CA GLY A 183 6.29 24.07 -2.57
C GLY A 183 6.26 22.65 -3.13
N PHE A 184 7.18 21.82 -2.66
CA PHE A 184 7.37 20.49 -3.22
C PHE A 184 6.36 19.48 -2.70
N ILE A 185 5.93 18.62 -3.60
CA ILE A 185 4.99 17.54 -3.35
C ILE A 185 5.45 16.25 -4.04
N SER A 186 5.03 15.15 -3.46
CA SER A 186 5.15 13.81 -4.04
C SER A 186 3.75 13.33 -4.41
N ALA A 187 3.45 13.24 -5.71
CA ALA A 187 2.17 12.78 -6.23
C ALA A 187 2.30 11.35 -6.78
N THR A 188 1.44 10.45 -6.34
CA THR A 188 1.41 9.05 -6.80
C THR A 188 0.10 8.75 -7.51
N LEU A 189 0.17 8.14 -8.70
CA LEU A 189 -0.99 7.84 -9.53
C LEU A 189 -0.80 6.57 -10.37
N ASN A 190 -1.79 6.29 -11.23
CA ASN A 190 -1.80 5.19 -12.19
C ASN A 190 -1.57 3.83 -11.54
N PHE A 191 -2.41 3.56 -10.56
CA PHE A 191 -2.54 2.27 -9.90
C PHE A 191 -3.28 1.22 -10.75
N THR A 192 -3.18 1.29 -12.08
CA THR A 192 -4.01 0.56 -13.05
C THR A 192 -3.53 -0.87 -13.29
N GLY A 193 -2.27 -1.20 -12.97
CA GLY A 193 -1.70 -2.56 -13.05
C GLY A 193 -1.95 -3.43 -11.82
N GLY A 194 -2.89 -3.04 -10.96
CA GLY A 194 -3.04 -3.56 -9.61
C GLY A 194 -2.36 -2.66 -8.58
N ARG A 195 -2.45 -3.05 -7.31
CA ARG A 195 -1.86 -2.30 -6.18
C ARG A 195 -1.18 -3.24 -5.22
N GLU A 196 -0.47 -4.21 -5.77
CA GLU A 196 0.33 -5.13 -4.99
C GLU A 196 1.65 -4.46 -4.60
N GLU A 197 2.30 -4.94 -3.54
CA GLU A 197 3.69 -4.57 -3.28
C GLU A 197 4.51 -4.92 -4.52
N GLY A 198 5.31 -3.98 -5.01
CA GLY A 198 6.07 -4.14 -6.24
C GLY A 198 5.33 -3.75 -7.52
N THR A 199 4.02 -3.44 -7.48
CA THR A 199 3.32 -2.96 -8.67
C THR A 199 3.90 -1.62 -9.13
N GLU A 200 4.15 -1.49 -10.43
CA GLU A 200 4.63 -0.26 -11.02
C GLU A 200 3.55 0.83 -10.95
N ILE A 201 3.90 1.95 -10.32
CA ILE A 201 3.08 3.15 -10.18
C ILE A 201 3.80 4.34 -10.79
N ASP A 202 3.04 5.31 -11.28
CA ASP A 202 3.63 6.59 -11.64
C ASP A 202 3.82 7.44 -10.39
N HIS A 203 5.02 8.00 -10.24
CA HIS A 203 5.35 8.92 -9.17
C HIS A 203 5.93 10.20 -9.74
N VAL A 204 5.49 11.34 -9.20
CA VAL A 204 5.95 12.68 -9.58
C VAL A 204 6.46 13.41 -8.35
N ILE A 205 7.71 13.87 -8.39
CA ILE A 205 8.24 14.86 -7.44
C ILE A 205 8.22 16.21 -8.13
N GLY A 206 7.44 17.14 -7.61
CA GLY A 206 7.19 18.39 -8.30
C GLY A 206 6.48 19.41 -7.44
N VAL A 207 5.81 20.34 -8.10
CA VAL A 207 5.05 21.42 -7.46
C VAL A 207 3.65 21.49 -8.04
N ALA A 208 2.68 21.92 -7.23
CA ALA A 208 1.36 22.26 -7.74
C ALA A 208 1.37 23.64 -8.42
N ALA A 209 0.89 23.68 -9.65
CA ALA A 209 0.87 24.87 -10.49
C ALA A 209 -0.48 25.04 -11.21
N LEU A 210 -0.82 26.27 -11.57
CA LEU A 210 -2.02 26.59 -12.33
C LEU A 210 -1.65 27.51 -13.50
N GLY A 211 -1.92 27.07 -14.74
CA GLY A 211 -1.68 27.85 -15.96
C GLY A 211 -0.20 28.17 -16.19
N LYS A 212 0.71 27.27 -15.81
CA LYS A 212 2.17 27.44 -15.98
C LYS A 212 2.68 26.53 -17.07
N GLU A 213 3.63 27.02 -17.85
CA GLU A 213 4.36 26.17 -18.79
C GLU A 213 5.39 25.34 -18.04
N ALA A 214 5.41 24.03 -18.30
CA ALA A 214 6.31 23.10 -17.63
C ALA A 214 7.76 23.16 -18.16
N GLY A 215 8.00 23.79 -19.32
CA GLY A 215 9.32 23.85 -19.93
C GLY A 215 9.87 22.44 -20.20
N ARG A 216 10.99 22.10 -19.55
CA ARG A 216 11.61 20.76 -19.64
C ARG A 216 11.00 19.71 -18.72
N TRP A 217 10.10 20.10 -17.80
CA TRP A 217 9.49 19.21 -16.83
C TRP A 217 8.28 18.48 -17.40
N GLN A 218 7.91 17.38 -16.75
CA GLN A 218 6.68 16.68 -17.10
C GLN A 218 5.50 17.25 -16.32
N THR A 219 4.33 17.20 -16.95
CA THR A 219 3.06 17.67 -16.37
C THR A 219 2.14 16.49 -16.08
N LEU A 220 1.54 16.51 -14.90
CA LEU A 220 0.39 15.71 -14.53
C LEU A 220 -0.82 16.62 -14.35
N GLU A 221 -1.84 16.43 -15.19
CA GLU A 221 -3.12 17.10 -15.03
C GLU A 221 -3.91 16.45 -13.88
N VAL A 222 -4.44 17.28 -13.00
CA VAL A 222 -5.29 16.88 -11.87
C VAL A 222 -6.65 17.52 -12.04
N PRO A 223 -7.73 16.74 -12.25
CA PRO A 223 -9.07 17.30 -12.44
C PRO A 223 -9.58 17.97 -11.16
N ALA A 224 -10.59 18.82 -11.32
CA ALA A 224 -11.28 19.43 -10.20
C ALA A 224 -11.92 18.34 -9.31
N THR A 225 -11.63 18.37 -8.02
CA THR A 225 -12.13 17.36 -7.07
C THR A 225 -12.08 17.86 -5.63
N ALA A 226 -12.78 17.17 -4.73
CA ALA A 226 -12.67 17.39 -3.30
C ALA A 226 -11.51 16.56 -2.73
N TRP A 227 -10.83 17.11 -1.74
CA TRP A 227 -9.66 16.52 -1.09
C TRP A 227 -9.91 16.41 0.40
N ALA A 228 -9.63 15.24 0.97
CA ALA A 228 -9.44 15.09 2.40
C ALA A 228 -7.95 15.28 2.71
N VAL A 229 -7.64 16.35 3.45
CA VAL A 229 -6.27 16.74 3.80
C VAL A 229 -6.04 16.46 5.26
N PHE A 230 -5.09 15.59 5.58
CA PHE A 230 -4.75 15.19 6.94
C PHE A 230 -3.40 15.76 7.32
N THR A 231 -3.34 16.44 8.47
CA THR A 231 -2.08 16.91 9.03
C THR A 231 -1.45 15.79 9.84
N VAL A 232 -0.17 15.53 9.57
CA VAL A 232 0.63 14.53 10.26
C VAL A 232 1.76 15.25 10.96
N VAL A 233 1.91 15.03 12.26
CA VAL A 233 3.06 15.49 13.06
C VAL A 233 3.66 14.29 13.76
N GLY A 234 4.94 14.03 13.51
CA GLY A 234 5.66 12.96 14.18
C GLY A 234 6.83 12.42 13.38
N LYS A 235 7.44 11.34 13.90
CA LYS A 235 8.63 10.75 13.31
C LYS A 235 8.38 10.20 11.90
N PHE A 236 9.13 10.68 10.92
CA PHE A 236 9.11 10.15 9.56
C PHE A 236 9.93 8.84 9.44
N PRO A 237 9.51 7.85 8.62
CA PRO A 237 8.24 7.77 7.88
C PRO A 237 7.09 7.15 8.69
N ASP A 238 7.35 6.73 9.94
CA ASP A 238 6.44 5.92 10.75
C ASP A 238 5.07 6.60 10.97
N ALA A 239 5.07 7.87 11.40
CA ALA A 239 3.84 8.64 11.66
C ALA A 239 3.00 8.85 10.39
N LEU A 240 3.67 9.01 9.24
CA LEU A 240 3.02 9.16 7.94
C LEU A 240 2.33 7.85 7.53
N GLN A 241 3.04 6.72 7.64
CA GLN A 241 2.50 5.40 7.29
C GLN A 241 1.35 5.01 8.22
N GLU A 242 1.47 5.32 9.51
CA GLU A 242 0.41 5.14 10.50
C GLU A 242 -0.83 5.95 10.18
N THR A 243 -0.66 7.26 9.95
CA THR A 243 -1.81 8.12 9.64
C THR A 243 -2.48 7.68 8.35
N TRP A 244 -1.71 7.36 7.31
CA TRP A 244 -2.28 6.92 6.04
C TRP A 244 -3.18 5.70 6.20
N ALA A 245 -2.76 4.75 7.02
CA ALA A 245 -3.57 3.58 7.27
C ALA A 245 -4.78 3.82 8.16
N ARG A 246 -4.65 4.69 9.18
CA ARG A 246 -5.80 5.12 9.98
C ARG A 246 -6.84 5.87 9.13
N ILE A 247 -6.41 6.63 8.12
CA ILE A 247 -7.33 7.27 7.18
C ILE A 247 -8.21 6.21 6.48
N PHE A 248 -7.60 5.15 5.97
CA PHE A 248 -8.33 4.04 5.34
C PHE A 248 -9.14 3.22 6.36
N ALA A 249 -8.50 2.70 7.40
CA ALA A 249 -9.11 1.77 8.34
C ALA A 249 -10.17 2.40 9.28
N GLU A 250 -10.00 3.68 9.65
CA GLU A 250 -10.84 4.36 10.63
C GLU A 250 -11.67 5.45 9.94
N TRP A 251 -11.03 6.47 9.37
CA TRP A 251 -11.72 7.67 8.90
C TRP A 251 -12.72 7.39 7.77
N PHE A 252 -12.31 6.67 6.72
CA PHE A 252 -13.20 6.31 5.60
C PHE A 252 -14.41 5.46 6.02
N THR A 253 -14.33 4.77 7.16
CA THR A 253 -15.44 3.95 7.67
C THR A 253 -16.54 4.79 8.32
N VAL A 254 -16.22 6.00 8.78
CA VAL A 254 -17.15 6.89 9.50
C VAL A 254 -17.39 8.24 8.81
N SER A 255 -16.59 8.62 7.81
CA SER A 255 -16.61 9.97 7.23
C SER A 255 -17.75 10.23 6.24
N GLY A 256 -18.35 9.19 5.66
CA GLY A 256 -19.33 9.34 4.57
C GLY A 256 -18.71 9.70 3.21
N TYR A 257 -17.37 9.68 3.10
CA TYR A 257 -16.64 9.87 1.85
C TYR A 257 -16.11 8.54 1.32
N GLU A 258 -15.88 8.47 0.01
CA GLU A 258 -15.14 7.41 -0.65
C GLU A 258 -14.02 8.00 -1.53
N LEU A 259 -13.07 7.16 -1.93
CA LEU A 259 -11.94 7.57 -2.77
C LEU A 259 -12.44 8.01 -4.15
N SER A 260 -11.95 9.13 -4.64
CA SER A 260 -12.15 9.59 -6.02
C SER A 260 -10.95 9.23 -6.90
N GLU A 261 -11.13 9.24 -8.21
CA GLU A 261 -10.03 9.18 -9.16
C GLU A 261 -9.13 10.42 -9.01
N GLY A 262 -7.82 10.22 -9.12
CA GLY A 262 -6.81 11.27 -8.97
C GLY A 262 -5.53 10.77 -8.28
N PRO A 263 -4.48 11.61 -8.23
CA PRO A 263 -3.27 11.28 -7.51
C PRO A 263 -3.49 11.38 -6.00
N GLU A 264 -2.75 10.55 -5.27
CA GLU A 264 -2.52 10.75 -3.84
C GLU A 264 -1.29 11.65 -3.65
N ILE A 265 -1.42 12.73 -2.88
CA ILE A 265 -0.38 13.73 -2.73
C ILE A 265 0.17 13.72 -1.30
N LEU A 266 1.49 13.70 -1.19
CA LEU A 266 2.23 13.95 0.05
C LEU A 266 2.91 15.31 -0.06
N TRP A 267 2.59 16.19 0.88
CA TRP A 267 3.33 17.43 1.09
C TRP A 267 4.15 17.32 2.37
N ASN A 268 5.34 17.91 2.35
CA ASN A 268 6.31 17.87 3.43
C ASN A 268 6.76 19.29 3.75
N GLU A 269 6.76 19.66 5.03
CA GLU A 269 7.09 21.03 5.45
C GLU A 269 8.55 21.40 5.15
N GLN A 270 9.46 20.45 5.32
CA GLN A 270 10.89 20.69 5.17
C GLN A 270 11.64 19.47 4.66
N LYS A 271 12.89 19.67 4.23
CA LYS A 271 13.73 18.57 3.72
C LYS A 271 14.24 17.63 4.82
N ASP A 272 14.50 18.17 6.01
CA ASP A 272 15.04 17.38 7.12
C ASP A 272 13.95 16.57 7.81
N THR A 273 13.90 15.28 7.47
CA THR A 273 12.95 14.28 7.98
C THR A 273 13.40 13.65 9.30
N SER A 274 14.57 14.02 9.84
CA SER A 274 15.07 13.50 11.11
C SER A 274 14.44 14.16 12.34
N VAL A 275 13.71 15.27 12.13
CA VAL A 275 13.05 16.02 13.20
C VAL A 275 11.91 15.19 13.83
N PRO A 276 11.84 15.08 15.17
CA PRO A 276 10.81 14.26 15.83
C PRO A 276 9.37 14.70 15.54
N ASP A 277 9.14 16.00 15.43
CA ASP A 277 7.83 16.61 15.17
C ASP A 277 7.70 17.03 13.69
N TYR A 278 8.17 16.16 12.79
CA TYR A 278 8.13 16.44 11.36
C TYR A 278 6.69 16.58 10.87
N LYS A 279 6.39 17.71 10.22
CA LYS A 279 5.06 18.02 9.71
C LYS A 279 4.91 17.67 8.23
N SER A 280 3.86 16.92 7.92
CA SER A 280 3.46 16.56 6.58
C SER A 280 1.95 16.74 6.41
N GLU A 281 1.50 16.78 5.15
CA GLU A 281 0.09 16.65 4.82
C GLU A 281 -0.14 15.52 3.84
N ILE A 282 -1.15 14.71 4.13
CA ILE A 282 -1.66 13.66 3.24
C ILE A 282 -2.91 14.21 2.56
N TRP A 283 -2.87 14.26 1.24
CA TRP A 283 -3.96 14.75 0.40
C TRP A 283 -4.56 13.56 -0.37
N ILE A 284 -5.81 13.22 -0.04
CA ILE A 284 -6.53 12.11 -0.66
C ILE A 284 -7.71 12.66 -1.47
N PRO A 285 -7.84 12.34 -2.76
CA PRO A 285 -8.99 12.74 -3.55
C PRO A 285 -10.22 11.96 -3.08
N VAL A 286 -11.32 12.66 -2.80
CA VAL A 286 -12.54 12.06 -2.23
C VAL A 286 -13.80 12.58 -2.91
N LYS A 287 -14.85 11.77 -2.85
CA LYS A 287 -16.23 12.15 -3.20
C LYS A 287 -17.19 11.66 -2.11
N LYS A 288 -18.36 12.30 -2.01
CA LYS A 288 -19.40 11.83 -1.07
C LYS A 288 -19.97 10.50 -1.55
N LYS A 289 -20.24 9.60 -0.60
CA LYS A 289 -20.97 8.35 -0.84
C LYS A 289 -22.43 8.62 -1.24
#